data_AF-A0A7K3VM36-F1
#
_entry.id   AF-A0A7K3VM36-F1
#
_cell.length_a   1.000
_cell.length_b   1.000
_cell.length_c   1.000
_cell.angle_alpha   90.00
_cell.angle_beta   90.00
_cell.angle_gamma   90.00
#
_symmetry.space_group_name_H-M   'P 1'
#
loop_
_entity.id
_entity.type
_entity.pdbx_description
1 polymer ?
#
loop_
_entity_poly.entity_id
_entity_poly.type
_entity_poly.pdbx_seq_one_letter_code
_entity_poly.pdbx_strand_id
1 'polypeptide(L)' 'MTSERFSECLLHIRWTPINIASALQCELSWIEALEAGNEEIPAGLATWLETLAKAHEALPPPHTYRGRRA' A
#
# COMPACT_ATOMS: atom_id res chain seq x y z
N MET A 1 12.70 0.89 5.30
CA MET A 1 12.02 -0.22 4.60
C MET A 1 12.63 -0.32 3.21
N THR A 2 12.68 -1.50 2.59
CA THR A 2 13.17 -1.61 1.20
C THR A 2 12.04 -1.34 0.21
N SER A 3 12.38 -1.03 -1.04
CA SER A 3 11.42 -0.86 -2.14
C SER A 3 10.56 -2.12 -2.34
N GLU A 4 11.16 -3.32 -2.25
CA GLU A 4 10.43 -4.57 -2.42
C GLU A 4 9.37 -4.74 -1.34
N ARG A 5 9.71 -4.41 -0.09
CA ARG A 5 8.77 -4.49 1.04
C ARG A 5 7.69 -3.40 0.96
N PHE A 6 8.02 -2.21 0.43
CA PHE A 6 7.04 -1.17 0.13
C PHE A 6 5.99 -1.67 -0.86
N SER A 7 6.41 -2.20 -2.01
CA SER A 7 5.52 -2.80 -3.00
C SER A 7 4.69 -3.94 -2.41
N GLU A 8 5.30 -4.79 -1.58
CA GLU A 8 4.59 -5.88 -0.90
C GLU A 8 3.47 -5.38 0.01
N CYS A 9 3.72 -4.32 0.80
CA CYS A 9 2.69 -3.72 1.66
C CYS A 9 1.51 -3.19 0.82
N LEU A 10 1.78 -2.53 -0.30
CA LEU A 10 0.74 -2.05 -1.22
C LEU A 10 -0.06 -3.21 -1.82
N LEU A 11 0.60 -4.30 -2.22
CA LEU A 11 -0.06 -5.49 -2.74
C LEU A 11 -0.98 -6.14 -1.72
N HIS A 12 -0.57 -6.22 -0.45
CA HIS A 12 -1.38 -6.78 0.64
C HIS A 12 -2.70 -6.02 0.81
N ILE A 13 -2.64 -4.68 0.80
CA ILE A 13 -3.81 -3.81 0.92
C ILE A 13 -4.48 -3.50 -0.44
N ARG A 14 -4.04 -4.16 -1.52
CA ARG A 14 -4.57 -4.01 -2.89
C ARG A 14 -4.51 -2.57 -3.43
N TRP A 15 -3.50 -1.80 -3.02
CA TRP A 15 -3.27 -0.44 -3.50
C TRP A 15 -2.26 -0.41 -4.65
N THR A 16 -2.45 0.57 -5.54
CA THR A 16 -1.51 0.97 -6.59
C THR A 16 -0.77 2.26 -6.15
N PRO A 17 0.34 2.65 -6.83
CA PRO A 17 1.01 3.92 -6.60
C PRO A 17 0.07 5.14 -6.60
N ILE A 18 -0.95 5.13 -7.46
CA ILE A 18 -1.97 6.19 -7.54
C ILE A 18 -2.80 6.26 -6.25
N ASN A 19 -3.12 5.11 -5.63
CA ASN A 19 -3.93 5.10 -4.42
C ASN A 19 -3.19 5.72 -3.23
N ILE A 20 -1.90 5.40 -3.05
CA ILE A 20 -1.11 5.98 -1.97
C ILE A 20 -0.78 7.45 -2.23
N ALA A 21 -0.47 7.84 -3.48
CA ALA A 21 -0.25 9.24 -3.85
C ALA A 21 -1.47 10.09 -3.51
N SER A 22 -2.67 9.59 -3.82
CA SER A 22 -3.94 10.21 -3.44
C SER A 22 -4.16 10.23 -1.93
N ALA A 23 -3.88 9.14 -1.21
CA ALA A 23 -4.05 9.08 0.25
C ALA A 23 -3.15 10.09 0.99
N LEU A 24 -1.93 10.33 0.49
CA LEU A 24 -0.97 11.28 1.06
C LEU A 24 -1.09 12.69 0.48
N GLN A 25 -1.92 12.90 -0.56
CA GLN A 25 -2.00 14.14 -1.33
C GLN A 25 -0.62 14.63 -1.78
N CYS A 26 0.17 13.71 -2.36
CA CYS A 26 1.53 13.94 -2.81
C CYS A 26 1.71 13.60 -4.29
N GLU A 27 2.88 13.93 -4.83
CA GLU A 27 3.21 13.68 -6.23
C GLU A 27 3.34 12.18 -6.52
N LEU A 28 2.72 11.71 -7.60
CA LEU A 28 2.80 10.30 -8.03
C LEU A 28 4.24 9.89 -8.33
N SER A 29 5.03 10.78 -8.96
CA SER A 29 6.42 10.52 -9.32
C SER A 29 7.32 10.24 -8.11
N TRP A 30 7.01 10.84 -6.95
CA TRP A 30 7.71 10.57 -5.70
C TRP A 30 7.43 9.15 -5.22
N ILE A 31 6.16 8.72 -5.25
CA ILE A 31 5.78 7.35 -4.92
C ILE A 31 6.44 6.33 -5.87
N GLU A 32 6.46 6.62 -7.16
CA GLU A 32 7.13 5.76 -8.15
C GLU A 32 8.64 5.67 -7.91
N ALA A 33 9.28 6.76 -7.46
CA ALA A 33 10.70 6.75 -7.08
C ALA A 33 10.97 5.89 -5.83
N LEU A 34 10.10 5.98 -4.80
CA LEU A 34 10.15 5.11 -3.63
C LEU A 34 10.00 3.62 -4.01
N GLU A 35 9.03 3.32 -4.89
CA GLU A 35 8.77 1.97 -5.37
C GLU A 35 9.93 1.41 -6.19
N ALA A 36 10.55 2.22 -7.03
CA ALA A 36 11.72 1.85 -7.81
C ALA A 36 13.02 1.74 -6.99
N GLY A 37 12.99 2.11 -5.71
CA GLY A 37 14.20 2.17 -4.87
C GLY A 37 15.15 3.31 -5.22
N ASN A 38 14.68 4.29 -6.00
CA ASN A 38 15.44 5.48 -6.38
C ASN A 38 15.44 6.54 -5.26
N GLU A 39 14.53 6.41 -4.29
CA GLU A 39 14.44 7.32 -3.15
C GLU A 39 14.18 6.54 -1.86
N GLU A 40 14.69 7.07 -0.73
CA GLU A 40 14.56 6.43 0.56
C GLU A 40 13.13 6.57 1.11
N ILE A 41 12.55 5.46 1.55
CA ILE A 41 11.21 5.46 2.14
C ILE A 41 11.26 6.03 3.56
N PRO A 42 10.54 7.13 3.86
CA PRO A 42 10.53 7.73 5.19
C PRO A 42 10.07 6.74 6.26
N ALA A 43 10.75 6.72 7.42
CA ALA A 43 10.47 5.76 8.48
C ALA A 43 9.01 5.78 8.97
N GLY A 44 8.42 6.98 9.12
CA GLY A 44 7.01 7.12 9.50
C GLY A 44 6.05 6.55 8.46
N LEU A 45 6.35 6.74 7.16
CA LEU A 45 5.57 6.17 6.07
C LEU A 45 5.67 4.63 6.07
N ALA A 46 6.87 4.11 6.29
CA ALA A 46 7.09 2.67 6.40
C ALA A 46 6.30 2.04 7.55
N THR A 47 6.36 2.62 8.75
CA THR A 47 5.61 2.14 9.91
C THR A 47 4.11 2.15 9.67
N TRP A 48 3.59 3.21 9.05
CA TRP A 48 2.18 3.31 8.72
C TRP A 48 1.74 2.24 7.71
N LEU A 49 2.48 2.05 6.62
CA LEU A 49 2.16 1.02 5.61
C LEU A 49 2.21 -0.40 6.17
N GLU A 50 3.23 -0.73 6.97
CA GLU A 50 3.32 -2.02 7.65
C GLU A 50 2.13 -2.29 8.57
N THR A 51 1.66 -1.25 9.27
CA THR A 51 0.49 -1.35 10.15
C THR A 51 -0.78 -1.61 9.35
N LEU A 52 -0.96 -0.93 8.22
CA LEU A 52 -2.10 -1.16 7.33
C LEU A 52 -2.09 -2.55 6.71
N ALA A 53 -0.93 -3.02 6.23
CA ALA A 53 -0.79 -4.36 5.67
C ALA A 53 -1.19 -5.43 6.69
N LYS A 54 -0.66 -5.36 7.91
CA LYS A 54 -1.01 -6.30 9.00
C LYS A 54 -2.49 -6.25 9.37
N ALA A 55 -3.08 -5.05 9.44
CA ALA A 55 -4.50 -4.89 9.73
C ALA A 55 -5.38 -5.51 8.64
N HIS A 56 -5.01 -5.33 7.37
CA HIS A 56 -5.73 -5.89 6.22
C HIS A 56 -5.62 -7.42 6.16
N GLU A 57 -4.45 -7.99 6.47
CA GLU A 57 -4.29 -9.45 6.60
C GLU A 57 -5.15 -10.03 7.72
N ALA A 58 -5.25 -9.33 8.86
CA ALA A 58 -6.06 -9.76 9.99
C ALA A 58 -7.57 -9.63 9.77
N LEU A 59 -8.00 -8.81 8.81
CA LEU A 59 -9.40 -8.53 8.50
C LEU A 59 -9.70 -8.83 7.03
N PRO A 60 -9.72 -10.12 6.64
CA PRO A 60 -9.97 -10.49 5.25
C PRO A 60 -11.36 -10.04 4.79
N PRO A 61 -11.54 -9.81 3.47
CA PRO A 61 -12.83 -9.40 2.93
C PRO A 61 -13.96 -10.37 3.29
N PRO A 62 -15.15 -9.86 3.67
CA PRO A 62 -16.28 -10.72 4.01
C PRO A 62 -16.71 -11.57 2.81
N HIS A 63 -16.82 -12.88 3.04
CA HIS A 63 -17.18 -13.84 1.99
C HIS A 63 -18.61 -13.66 1.46
N THR A 64 -19.48 -12.96 2.20
CA THR A 64 -20.91 -12.73 1.89
C THR A 64 -21.17 -11.98 0.59
N TYR A 65 -20.17 -11.32 0.01
CA TYR A 65 -20.30 -10.54 -1.22
C TYR A 65 -19.54 -11.14 -2.41
N ARG A 66 -18.82 -12.26 -2.21
CA ARG A 66 -18.03 -12.88 -3.28
C ARG A 66 -18.94 -13.45 -4.37
N GLY A 67 -18.77 -12.98 -5.60
CA GLY A 67 -19.55 -13.47 -6.76
C GLY A 67 -21.02 -13.07 -6.74
N ARG A 68 -21.42 -12.14 -5.86
CA ARG A 68 -22.81 -11.73 -5.75
C ARG A 68 -23.15 -10.77 -6.91
N ARG A 69 -23.96 -11.24 -7.86
CA ARG A 69 -24.85 -10.37 -8.64
C ARG A 69 -26.20 -10.32 -7.91
N ALA A 70 -26.89 -9.19 -8.02
CA ALA A 70 -28.17 -8.90 -7.36
C ALA A 70 -29.18 -10.05 -7.48
#